data_AF-A0AAV6DFV2-F1
#
_entry.id   AF-A0AAV6DFV2-F1
#
_cell.length_a   1.000
_cell.length_b   1.000
_cell.length_c   1.000
_cell.angle_alpha   90.00
_cell.angle_beta   90.00
_cell.angle_gamma   90.00
#
_symmetry.space_group_name_H-M   'P 1'
#
loop_
_entity.id
_entity.type
_entity.pdbx_description
1 polymer ?
#
loop_
_entity_poly.entity_id
_entity_poly.type
_entity_poly.pdbx_seq_one_letter_code
_entity_poly.pdbx_strand_id
1 'polypeptide(L)'
;MDRVLAATQRAIRQVPRERLGMKYPGRDRTVHQLAFHVFRVAASFADTREQGYLDGAWFEENAPPEMADGEAVARHGETVRARLRAFFQRPGWCDGQVSTYYGPQAAPDFMERTTWHCAQHLRQIYWFLDEMGVAKDAPLTDADLEGLPFPQEVWS
;
A
#
# COMPACT_ATOMS: atom_id res chain seq x y z
N MET A 1 1.27 -9.38 3.31
CA MET A 1 1.76 -8.03 2.95
C MET A 1 2.85 -8.00 1.89
N ASP A 2 4.02 -8.64 2.05
CA ASP A 2 5.15 -8.47 1.10
C ASP A 2 4.78 -8.78 -0.37
N ARG A 3 3.99 -9.83 -0.61
CA ARG A 3 3.45 -10.18 -1.94
C ARG A 3 2.66 -9.03 -2.58
N VAL A 4 1.86 -8.32 -1.78
CA VAL A 4 1.08 -7.15 -2.22
C VAL A 4 2.02 -6.02 -2.61
N LEU A 5 3.01 -5.70 -1.76
CA LEU A 5 3.98 -4.64 -2.04
C LEU A 5 4.82 -4.92 -3.28
N ALA A 6 5.27 -6.17 -3.45
CA ALA A 6 5.98 -6.59 -4.65
C ALA A 6 5.13 -6.45 -5.91
N ALA A 7 3.84 -6.76 -5.83
CA ALA A 7 2.91 -6.58 -6.93
C ALA A 7 2.62 -5.10 -7.21
N THR A 8 2.51 -4.25 -6.20
CA THR A 8 2.41 -2.79 -6.36
C THR A 8 3.63 -2.23 -7.08
N GLN A 9 4.85 -2.68 -6.74
CA GLN A 9 6.07 -2.28 -7.44
C GLN A 9 6.06 -2.67 -8.92
N ARG A 10 5.55 -3.85 -9.27
CA ARG A 10 5.37 -4.23 -10.68
C ARG A 10 4.34 -3.34 -11.35
N ALA A 11 3.15 -3.22 -10.77
CA ALA A 11 2.03 -2.48 -11.35
C ALA A 11 2.38 -1.02 -11.64
N ILE A 12 3.02 -0.31 -10.69
CA ILE A 12 3.34 1.11 -10.88
C ILE A 12 4.41 1.35 -11.96
N ARG A 13 5.31 0.39 -12.19
CA ARG A 13 6.26 0.45 -13.31
C ARG A 13 5.59 0.33 -14.68
N GLN A 14 4.39 -0.25 -14.73
CA GLN A 14 3.63 -0.40 -15.97
C GLN A 14 2.82 0.84 -16.32
N VAL A 15 2.65 1.79 -15.39
CA VAL A 15 1.88 3.02 -15.64
C VAL A 15 2.71 3.97 -16.53
N PRO A 16 2.23 4.33 -17.73
CA PRO A 16 2.93 5.28 -18.60
C PRO A 16 3.10 6.63 -17.91
N ARG A 17 4.24 7.31 -18.16
CA ARG A 17 4.61 8.55 -17.45
C ARG A 17 3.54 9.63 -17.60
N GLU A 18 2.99 9.78 -18.79
CA GLU A 18 1.93 10.71 -19.15
C GLU A 18 0.57 10.38 -18.50
N ARG A 19 0.41 9.17 -17.96
CA ARG A 19 -0.80 8.70 -17.29
C ARG A 19 -0.67 8.63 -15.76
N LEU A 20 0.48 8.96 -15.19
CA LEU A 20 0.71 9.00 -13.74
C LEU A 20 -0.24 9.96 -13.00
N GLY A 21 -0.71 11.00 -13.71
CA GLY A 21 -1.70 11.96 -13.20
C GLY A 21 -3.15 11.49 -13.27
N MET A 22 -3.43 10.29 -13.78
CA MET A 22 -4.81 9.79 -13.92
C MET A 22 -5.47 9.62 -12.55
N LYS A 23 -6.75 10.02 -12.47
CA LYS A 23 -7.59 9.94 -11.27
C LYS A 23 -8.85 9.14 -11.56
N TYR A 24 -9.41 8.50 -10.54
CA TYR A 24 -10.76 7.97 -10.63
C TYR A 24 -11.77 9.13 -10.56
N PRO A 25 -12.88 9.12 -11.33
CA PRO A 25 -13.88 10.19 -11.28
C PRO A 25 -14.36 10.49 -9.85
N GLY A 26 -14.34 11.78 -9.47
CA GLY A 26 -14.76 12.22 -8.14
C GLY A 26 -13.73 11.97 -7.02
N ARG A 27 -12.49 11.56 -7.34
CA ARG A 27 -11.40 11.42 -6.38
C ARG A 27 -10.21 12.30 -6.76
N ASP A 28 -9.50 12.80 -5.76
CA ASP A 28 -8.37 13.72 -5.98
C ASP A 28 -7.00 13.03 -6.09
N ARG A 29 -6.88 11.80 -5.58
CA ARG A 29 -5.64 11.05 -5.59
C ARG A 29 -5.36 10.48 -6.98
N THR A 30 -4.15 10.76 -7.50
CA THR A 30 -3.70 10.19 -8.77
C THR A 30 -3.20 8.75 -8.59
N VAL A 31 -3.12 7.96 -9.66
CA VAL A 31 -2.52 6.61 -9.61
C VAL A 31 -1.09 6.61 -9.07
N HIS A 32 -0.31 7.66 -9.37
CA HIS A 32 1.02 7.86 -8.81
C HIS A 32 1.01 8.02 -7.29
N GLN A 33 0.16 8.92 -6.78
CA GLN A 33 0.01 9.12 -5.33
C GLN A 33 -0.59 7.90 -4.64
N LEU A 34 -1.47 7.18 -5.32
CA LEU A 34 -2.06 5.93 -4.82
C LEU A 34 -1.01 4.85 -4.61
N ALA A 35 -0.10 4.65 -5.57
CA ALA A 35 0.99 3.68 -5.43
C ALA A 35 1.96 4.04 -4.31
N PHE A 36 2.32 5.32 -4.16
CA PHE A 36 3.09 5.78 -3.01
C PHE A 36 2.37 5.50 -1.70
N HIS A 37 1.07 5.81 -1.65
CA HIS A 37 0.24 5.61 -0.47
C HIS A 37 0.21 4.15 0.00
N VAL A 38 0.24 3.16 -0.92
CA VAL A 38 0.37 1.74 -0.54
C VAL A 38 1.61 1.50 0.32
N PHE A 39 2.77 2.01 -0.11
CA PHE A 39 4.01 1.84 0.63
C PHE A 39 4.01 2.63 1.93
N ARG A 40 3.40 3.82 1.96
CA ARG A 40 3.26 4.59 3.18
C ARG A 40 2.39 3.88 4.22
N VAL A 41 1.25 3.31 3.80
CA VAL A 41 0.38 2.47 4.63
C VAL A 41 1.14 1.27 5.17
N ALA A 42 1.93 0.59 4.34
CA ALA A 42 2.71 -0.55 4.81
C ALA A 42 3.78 -0.14 5.84
N ALA A 43 4.50 0.96 5.58
CA ALA A 43 5.51 1.49 6.48
C ALA A 43 4.91 1.94 7.83
N SER A 44 3.66 2.43 7.83
CA SER A 44 3.00 2.91 9.05
C SER A 44 2.84 1.79 10.08
N PHE A 45 2.81 0.51 9.67
CA PHE A 45 2.83 -0.59 10.62
C PHE A 45 4.07 -0.55 11.51
N ALA A 46 5.27 -0.51 10.91
CA ALA A 46 6.51 -0.43 11.68
C ALA A 46 6.59 0.88 12.48
N ASP A 47 6.21 2.02 11.89
CA ASP A 47 6.21 3.31 12.57
C ASP A 47 5.31 3.30 13.82
N THR A 48 4.08 2.81 13.67
CA THR A 48 3.12 2.68 14.78
C THR A 48 3.64 1.76 15.87
N ARG A 49 4.28 0.65 15.49
CA ARG A 49 4.83 -0.31 16.45
C ARG A 49 6.04 0.25 17.20
N GLU A 50 6.83 1.10 16.55
CA GLU A 50 7.98 1.76 17.17
C GLU A 50 7.57 2.95 18.05
N GLN A 51 6.50 3.67 17.69
CA GLN A 51 6.03 4.87 18.39
C GLN A 51 4.91 4.62 19.40
N GLY A 52 4.23 3.47 19.32
CA GLY A 52 3.10 3.09 20.17
C GLY A 52 1.75 3.68 19.74
N TYR A 53 1.71 4.57 18.75
CA TYR A 53 0.48 5.14 18.21
C TYR A 53 0.53 5.32 16.69
N LEU A 54 -0.63 5.23 16.04
CA LEU A 54 -0.81 5.49 14.62
C LEU A 54 -1.18 6.96 14.42
N ASP A 55 -0.31 7.71 13.75
CA ASP A 55 -0.61 9.06 13.29
C ASP A 55 -1.44 9.01 11.99
N GLY A 56 -2.65 9.57 12.03
CA GLY A 56 -3.50 9.66 10.84
C GLY A 56 -2.91 10.55 9.74
N ALA A 57 -2.07 11.53 10.10
CA ALA A 57 -1.44 12.43 9.14
C ALA A 57 -0.51 11.69 8.16
N TRP A 58 0.01 10.51 8.53
CA TRP A 58 0.82 9.69 7.64
C TRP A 58 0.07 9.26 6.38
N PHE A 59 -1.25 9.14 6.43
CA PHE A 59 -2.06 8.74 5.30
C PHE A 59 -2.36 9.89 4.32
N GLU A 60 -2.06 11.13 4.73
CA GLU A 60 -2.16 12.34 3.90
C GLU A 60 -0.81 12.69 3.25
N GLU A 61 0.27 11.97 3.58
CA GLU A 61 1.57 12.14 2.94
C GLU A 61 1.47 11.87 1.43
N ASN A 62 2.10 12.75 0.66
CA ASN A 62 2.21 12.62 -0.79
C ASN A 62 3.63 12.22 -1.18
N ALA A 63 3.75 11.50 -2.30
CA ALA A 63 5.01 11.27 -2.97
C ALA A 63 5.71 12.61 -3.19
N PRO A 64 6.98 12.76 -2.78
CA PRO A 64 7.68 14.02 -2.91
C PRO A 64 7.98 14.33 -4.39
N PRO A 65 8.16 15.61 -4.78
CA PRO A 65 8.25 16.01 -6.18
C PRO A 65 9.36 15.32 -6.98
N GLU A 66 10.47 14.95 -6.33
CA GLU A 66 11.60 14.22 -6.93
C GLU A 66 11.26 12.77 -7.29
N MET A 67 10.22 12.19 -6.68
CA MET A 67 9.68 10.89 -7.04
C MET A 67 8.76 11.06 -8.25
N ALA A 68 9.36 11.33 -9.41
CA ALA A 68 8.64 11.84 -10.57
C ALA A 68 8.00 10.75 -11.48
N ASP A 69 8.30 9.48 -11.24
CA ASP A 69 7.81 8.38 -12.06
C ASP A 69 7.59 7.07 -11.29
N GLY A 70 6.98 6.10 -11.98
CA GLY A 70 6.65 4.82 -11.37
C GLY A 70 7.86 4.01 -10.92
N GLU A 71 9.02 4.16 -11.58
CA GLU A 71 10.25 3.50 -11.12
C GLU A 71 10.73 4.12 -9.81
N ALA A 72 10.67 5.44 -9.66
CA ALA A 72 11.02 6.11 -8.40
C ALA A 72 10.12 5.64 -7.24
N VAL A 73 8.81 5.53 -7.47
CA VAL A 73 7.87 4.96 -6.49
C VAL A 73 8.22 3.50 -6.16
N ALA A 74 8.52 2.69 -7.17
CA ALA A 74 8.86 1.29 -6.96
C ALA A 74 10.17 1.08 -6.19
N ARG A 75 11.19 1.95 -6.41
CA ARG A 75 12.43 1.95 -5.63
C ARG A 75 12.18 2.33 -4.17
N HIS A 76 11.35 3.35 -3.92
CA HIS A 76 10.92 3.67 -2.55
C HIS A 76 10.20 2.49 -1.90
N GLY A 77 9.33 1.81 -2.65
CA GLY A 77 8.68 0.59 -2.21
C GLY A 77 9.66 -0.51 -1.81
N GLU A 78 10.81 -0.64 -2.48
CA GLU A 78 11.83 -1.62 -2.09
C GLU A 78 12.47 -1.26 -0.74
N THR A 79 12.74 0.02 -0.51
CA THR A 79 13.23 0.49 0.80
C THR A 79 12.24 0.16 1.92
N VAL A 80 10.94 0.37 1.69
CA VAL A 80 9.89 0.02 2.64
C VAL A 80 9.82 -1.49 2.87
N ARG A 81 9.87 -2.30 1.80
CA ARG A 81 9.89 -3.78 1.90
C ARG A 81 11.11 -4.28 2.67
N ALA A 82 12.29 -3.72 2.42
CA ALA A 82 13.52 -4.07 3.15
C ALA A 82 13.40 -3.75 4.64
N ARG A 83 12.87 -2.57 5.00
CA ARG A 83 12.61 -2.18 6.39
C ARG A 83 11.64 -3.16 7.07
N LEU A 84 10.54 -3.50 6.40
CA LEU A 84 9.54 -4.42 6.95
C LEU A 84 10.08 -5.84 7.11
N ARG A 85 10.87 -6.34 6.15
CA ARG A 85 11.57 -7.63 6.28
C ARG A 85 12.45 -7.66 7.53
N ALA A 86 13.22 -6.60 7.78
CA ALA A 86 14.03 -6.50 8.99
C ALA A 86 13.16 -6.37 10.26
N PHE A 87 12.06 -5.63 10.20
CA PHE A 87 11.13 -5.48 11.32
C PHE A 87 10.52 -6.82 11.76
N PHE A 88 10.08 -7.64 10.81
CA PHE A 88 9.44 -8.94 11.09
C PHE A 88 10.39 -10.00 11.64
N GLN A 89 11.71 -9.77 11.58
CA GLN A 89 12.70 -10.65 12.20
C GLN A 89 12.87 -10.37 13.71
N ARG A 90 12.31 -9.27 14.23
CA ARG A 90 12.38 -8.93 15.65
C ARG A 90 11.49 -9.87 16.49
N PRO A 91 11.95 -10.32 17.67
CA PRO A 91 11.08 -11.04 18.60
C PRO A 91 9.85 -10.18 18.98
N GLY A 92 8.67 -10.81 19.06
CA GLY A 92 7.43 -10.14 19.44
C GLY A 92 6.99 -8.99 18.52
N TRP A 93 7.44 -8.98 17.26
CA TRP A 93 7.11 -7.93 16.29
C TRP A 93 5.59 -7.70 16.15
N CYS A 94 4.79 -8.73 16.38
CA CYS A 94 3.34 -8.73 16.30
C CYS A 94 2.63 -8.89 17.66
N ASP A 95 3.30 -8.65 18.78
CA ASP A 95 2.70 -8.85 20.12
C ASP A 95 2.11 -7.56 20.70
N GLY A 96 1.14 -7.70 21.59
CA GLY A 96 0.56 -6.56 22.34
C GLY A 96 -0.38 -5.70 21.52
N GLN A 97 -0.49 -4.42 21.89
CA GLN A 97 -1.46 -3.47 21.33
C GLN A 97 -0.80 -2.19 20.83
N VAL A 98 -1.52 -1.46 19.97
CA VAL A 98 -1.18 -0.13 19.49
C VAL A 98 -2.36 0.81 19.66
N SER A 99 -2.08 2.09 19.87
CA SER A 99 -3.12 3.12 19.89
C SER A 99 -3.40 3.61 18.47
N THR A 100 -4.66 3.72 18.06
CA THR A 100 -5.02 4.26 16.75
C THR A 100 -6.14 5.29 16.88
N TYR A 101 -6.30 6.16 15.89
CA TYR A 101 -7.38 7.15 15.86
C TYR A 101 -8.79 6.54 15.82
N TYR A 102 -8.91 5.24 15.56
CA TYR A 102 -10.17 4.47 15.59
C TYR A 102 -10.23 3.50 16.78
N GLY A 103 -9.42 3.72 17.80
CA GLY A 103 -9.38 2.96 19.04
C GLY A 103 -8.17 2.01 19.16
N PRO A 104 -7.89 1.47 20.35
CA PRO A 104 -6.80 0.51 20.54
C PRO A 104 -7.00 -0.75 19.70
N GLN A 105 -5.92 -1.30 19.15
CA GLN A 105 -5.93 -2.51 18.32
C GLN A 105 -4.87 -3.51 18.81
N ALA A 106 -5.14 -4.81 18.74
CA ALA A 106 -4.08 -5.81 18.85
C ALA A 106 -3.15 -5.73 17.64
N ALA A 107 -1.86 -5.97 17.83
CA ALA A 107 -0.88 -5.89 16.76
C ALA A 107 -1.17 -6.86 15.58
N PRO A 108 -1.70 -8.08 15.77
CA PRO A 108 -2.12 -8.95 14.67
C PRO A 108 -3.28 -8.36 13.86
N ASP A 109 -4.31 -7.85 14.52
CA ASP A 109 -5.48 -7.23 13.86
C ASP A 109 -5.06 -5.99 13.08
N PHE A 110 -4.15 -5.19 13.65
CA PHE A 110 -3.59 -4.04 12.98
C PHE A 110 -2.74 -4.45 11.75
N MET A 111 -1.96 -5.52 11.85
CA MET A 111 -1.20 -6.08 10.74
C MET A 111 -2.11 -6.58 9.60
N GLU A 112 -3.19 -7.28 9.95
CA GLU A 112 -4.21 -7.72 8.99
C GLU A 112 -4.85 -6.50 8.31
N ARG A 113 -5.23 -5.49 9.10
CA ARG A 113 -5.81 -4.24 8.59
C ARG A 113 -4.90 -3.53 7.60
N THR A 114 -3.63 -3.36 7.97
CA THR A 114 -2.64 -2.77 7.07
C THR A 114 -2.48 -3.59 5.79
N THR A 115 -2.49 -4.92 5.90
CA THR A 115 -2.34 -5.81 4.75
C THR A 115 -3.51 -5.69 3.77
N TRP A 116 -4.76 -5.76 4.24
CA TRP A 116 -5.91 -5.66 3.35
C TRP A 116 -6.11 -4.25 2.81
N HIS A 117 -5.73 -3.21 3.56
CA HIS A 117 -5.73 -1.83 3.06
C HIS A 117 -4.76 -1.66 1.89
N CYS A 118 -3.54 -2.21 1.99
CA CYS A 118 -2.59 -2.25 0.87
C CYS A 118 -3.16 -3.02 -0.33
N ALA A 119 -3.80 -4.18 -0.08
CA ALA A 119 -4.36 -5.03 -1.14
C ALA A 119 -5.50 -4.32 -1.90
N GLN A 120 -6.36 -3.59 -1.18
CA GLN A 120 -7.45 -2.83 -1.80
C GLN A 120 -6.90 -1.75 -2.75
N HIS A 121 -5.87 -1.02 -2.33
CA HIS A 121 -5.25 -0.02 -3.19
C HIS A 121 -4.48 -0.63 -4.37
N LEU A 122 -3.90 -1.81 -4.22
CA LEU A 122 -3.36 -2.57 -5.35
C LEU A 122 -4.45 -2.90 -6.38
N ARG A 123 -5.65 -3.33 -5.94
CA ARG A 123 -6.79 -3.57 -6.84
C ARG A 123 -7.21 -2.31 -7.59
N GLN A 124 -7.17 -1.14 -6.96
CA GLN A 124 -7.42 0.14 -7.61
C GLN A 124 -6.34 0.51 -8.64
N ILE A 125 -5.06 0.23 -8.36
CA ILE A 125 -3.97 0.41 -9.34
C ILE A 125 -4.15 -0.55 -10.53
N TYR A 126 -4.56 -1.79 -10.27
CA TYR A 126 -4.92 -2.71 -11.35
C TYR A 126 -6.06 -2.18 -12.19
N TRP A 127 -7.12 -1.62 -11.60
CA TRP A 127 -8.20 -0.98 -12.35
C TRP A 127 -7.66 0.11 -13.28
N PHE A 128 -6.75 0.97 -12.82
CA PHE A 128 -6.12 1.98 -13.68
C PHE A 128 -5.34 1.37 -14.86
N LEU A 129 -4.65 0.23 -14.66
CA LEU A 129 -3.98 -0.46 -15.76
C LEU A 129 -4.98 -0.99 -16.79
N ASP A 130 -6.15 -1.49 -16.38
CA ASP A 130 -7.20 -1.92 -17.32
C ASP A 130 -7.72 -0.74 -18.14
N GLU A 131 -8.01 0.39 -17.49
CA GLU A 131 -8.47 1.63 -18.16
C GLU A 131 -7.42 2.20 -19.14
N MET A 132 -6.15 1.88 -18.92
CA MET A 132 -5.06 2.25 -19.83
C MET A 132 -4.83 1.22 -20.94
N GLY A 133 -5.52 0.07 -20.92
CA GLY A 133 -5.27 -1.05 -21.83
C GLY A 133 -3.91 -1.74 -21.61
N VAL A 134 -3.36 -1.63 -20.40
CA VAL A 134 -2.06 -2.20 -20.04
C VAL A 134 -2.24 -3.56 -19.37
N ALA A 135 -1.71 -4.62 -20.00
CA ALA A 135 -1.71 -5.96 -19.42
C ALA A 135 -0.84 -5.99 -18.15
N LYS A 136 -1.41 -6.46 -17.04
CA LYS A 136 -0.74 -6.49 -15.73
C LYS A 136 0.34 -7.57 -15.71
N ASP A 137 1.51 -7.23 -15.15
CA ASP A 137 2.62 -8.16 -15.03
C ASP A 137 2.50 -9.01 -13.75
N ALA A 138 2.25 -10.30 -13.95
CA ALA A 138 2.06 -11.30 -12.89
C ALA A 138 1.15 -10.77 -11.75
N PRO A 139 -0.10 -10.37 -12.04
CA PRO A 139 -0.98 -9.81 -11.03
C PRO A 139 -1.27 -10.84 -9.94
N LEU A 140 -1.45 -10.37 -8.71
CA LEU A 140 -2.10 -11.17 -7.67
C LEU A 140 -3.54 -11.45 -8.09
N THR A 141 -3.95 -12.69 -7.86
CA THR A 141 -5.30 -13.21 -8.13
C THR A 141 -6.18 -13.11 -6.88
N ASP A 142 -7.48 -13.33 -7.03
CA ASP A 142 -8.39 -13.41 -5.88
C ASP A 142 -7.99 -14.52 -4.90
N ALA A 143 -7.47 -15.64 -5.40
CA ALA A 143 -6.94 -16.72 -4.58
C ALA A 143 -5.71 -16.30 -3.75
N ASP A 144 -4.89 -15.38 -4.26
CA ASP A 144 -3.73 -14.85 -3.52
C ASP A 144 -4.13 -13.90 -2.38
N LEU A 145 -5.36 -13.38 -2.44
CA LEU A 145 -5.93 -12.40 -1.52
C LEU A 145 -7.02 -12.99 -0.62
N GLU A 146 -7.27 -14.29 -0.74
CA GLU A 146 -8.28 -15.01 0.04
C GLU A 146 -8.04 -14.83 1.56
N GLY A 147 -9.14 -14.61 2.29
CA GLY A 147 -9.11 -14.41 3.75
C GLY A 147 -8.89 -12.97 4.21
N LEU A 148 -8.54 -12.03 3.31
CA LEU A 148 -8.43 -10.62 3.68
C LEU A 148 -9.82 -9.93 3.70
N PRO A 149 -10.18 -9.20 4.78
CA PRO A 149 -11.52 -8.60 4.91
C PRO A 149 -11.63 -7.23 4.21
N PHE A 150 -11.27 -7.15 2.93
CA PHE A 150 -11.45 -5.92 2.13
C PHE A 150 -12.82 -5.91 1.40
N PRO A 151 -13.34 -4.73 0.99
CA PRO A 151 -14.60 -4.62 0.27
C PRO A 151 -14.64 -5.40 -1.05
N GLN A 152 -15.80 -5.94 -1.44
CA GLN A 152 -15.95 -6.58 -2.75
C GLN A 152 -15.72 -5.59 -3.90
N GLU A 153 -16.22 -4.36 -3.76
CA GLU A 153 -16.04 -3.29 -4.73
C GLU A 153 -14.61 -2.73 -4.71
N VAL A 154 -14.08 -2.37 -5.88
CA VAL A 154 -12.76 -1.74 -6.01
C VAL A 154 -12.79 -0.28 -5.54
N TRP A 155 -13.91 0.39 -5.73
CA TRP A 155 -14.14 1.78 -5.35
C TRP A 155 -15.39 1.86 -4.47
N SER A 156 -15.20 2.28 -3.22
CA SER A 156 -16.25 2.52 -2.21
C SER A 156 -16.14 3.94 -1.68
#